data_AF-A0A522U3N6-F1
#
_entry.id   AF-A0A522U3N6-F1
#
_cell.length_a   1.000
_cell.length_b   1.000
_cell.length_c   1.000
_cell.angle_alpha   90.00
_cell.angle_beta   90.00
_cell.angle_gamma   90.00
#
_symmetry.space_group_name_H-M   'P 1'
#
loop_
_entity.id
_entity.type
_entity.pdbx_description
1 polymer ?
#
loop_
_entity_poly.entity_id
_entity_poly.type
_entity_poly.pdbx_seq_one_letter_code
_entity_poly.pdbx_strand_id
1 'polypeptide(L)'
;MAAPEILGLLVESRDQPGVLYRVAETIFRHGANITYVAGGAHKEAVAELHLEVTGAPDGARLVADLEAVEGVTKVGIVPTFQTIYGKRVIVIGGGAQVGMVAQGAVSEADRHNIRGERISVDTIPLVGEEQLADAVRAVARLHRARALVLAGALMGGDISNAVREIREAGIIVVCTNMAGSVPDAADLVVTDPVEAGVMAVMLIADTASFSIEHVRGRRF
;
A
#
# COMPACT_ATOMS: atom_id res chain seq x y z
N MET A 1 -7.05 11.09 -21.27
CA MET A 1 -6.91 12.28 -20.40
C MET A 1 -5.66 12.08 -19.57
N ALA A 2 -4.75 13.06 -19.50
CA ALA A 2 -3.62 12.97 -18.57
C ALA A 2 -4.17 12.84 -17.14
N ALA A 3 -3.55 12.02 -16.30
CA ALA A 3 -3.92 11.94 -14.89
C ALA A 3 -3.78 13.36 -14.28
N PRO A 4 -4.73 13.80 -13.45
CA PRO A 4 -4.60 15.08 -12.77
C PRO A 4 -3.30 15.10 -11.96
N GLU A 5 -2.56 16.20 -12.06
CA GLU A 5 -1.31 16.38 -11.32
C GLU A 5 -1.60 16.31 -9.81
N ILE A 6 -0.90 15.41 -9.11
CA ILE A 6 -1.03 15.20 -7.67
C ILE A 6 0.09 15.97 -6.97
N LEU A 7 -0.27 16.89 -6.09
CA LEU A 7 0.65 17.66 -5.26
C LEU A 7 0.79 16.98 -3.88
N GLY A 8 2.01 16.58 -3.52
CA GLY A 8 2.32 16.09 -2.17
C GLY A 8 2.69 17.24 -1.24
N LEU A 9 2.10 17.26 -0.04
CA LEU A 9 2.26 18.30 0.96
C LEU A 9 2.60 17.66 2.32
N LEU A 10 3.64 18.16 2.96
CA LEU A 10 3.97 17.87 4.35
C LEU A 10 3.67 19.11 5.20
N VAL A 11 2.66 19.02 6.05
CA VAL A 11 2.20 20.09 6.91
C VAL A 11 2.63 19.79 8.34
N GLU A 12 3.53 20.60 8.87
CA GLU A 12 3.88 20.60 10.29
C GLU A 12 2.96 21.59 11.00
N SER A 13 2.40 21.18 12.14
CA SER A 13 1.48 22.01 12.89
C SER A 13 1.52 21.73 14.39
N ARG A 14 0.92 22.62 15.18
CA ARG A 14 0.63 22.37 16.60
C ARG A 14 -0.42 21.26 16.72
N ASP A 15 -0.21 20.36 17.68
CA ASP A 15 -1.18 19.32 18.01
C ASP A 15 -2.31 19.91 18.86
N GLN A 16 -3.32 20.48 18.20
CA GLN A 16 -4.47 21.08 18.85
C GLN A 16 -5.76 20.84 18.05
N PRO A 17 -6.93 20.81 18.71
CA PRO A 17 -8.21 20.63 18.04
C PRO A 17 -8.44 21.63 16.89
N GLY A 18 -8.98 21.15 15.78
CA GLY A 18 -9.42 21.98 14.66
C GLY A 18 -8.36 22.32 13.60
N VAL A 19 -7.07 21.99 13.81
CA VAL A 19 -6.03 22.28 12.79
C VAL A 19 -6.27 21.53 11.49
N LEU A 20 -6.49 20.20 11.55
CA LEU A 20 -6.80 19.41 10.36
C LEU A 20 -8.07 19.89 9.64
N TYR A 21 -9.08 20.32 10.40
CA TYR A 21 -10.31 20.92 9.84
C TYR A 21 -9.97 22.18 9.02
N ARG A 22 -9.17 23.10 9.56
CA ARG A 22 -8.79 24.35 8.86
C ARG A 22 -7.91 24.08 7.64
N VAL A 23 -7.00 23.11 7.73
CA VAL A 23 -6.19 22.64 6.59
C VAL A 23 -7.09 22.09 5.49
N ALA A 24 -8.04 21.21 5.82
CA ALA A 24 -8.97 20.64 4.86
C ALA A 24 -9.91 21.71 4.26
N GLU A 25 -10.40 22.66 5.06
CA GLU A 25 -11.20 23.79 4.59
C GLU A 25 -10.42 24.67 3.61
N THR A 26 -9.14 24.92 3.88
CA THR A 26 -8.27 25.70 2.99
C THR A 26 -8.09 24.98 1.66
N ILE A 27 -7.77 23.67 1.67
CA ILE A 27 -7.67 22.86 0.44
C ILE A 27 -8.98 22.92 -0.37
N PHE A 28 -10.13 22.80 0.30
CA PHE A 28 -11.45 22.91 -0.32
C PHE A 28 -11.70 24.28 -0.98
N ARG A 29 -11.32 25.39 -0.33
CA ARG A 29 -11.46 26.75 -0.89
C ARG A 29 -10.64 26.97 -2.17
N HIS A 30 -9.59 26.18 -2.38
CA HIS A 30 -8.80 26.18 -3.61
C HIS A 30 -9.37 25.27 -4.70
N GLY A 31 -10.52 24.63 -4.47
CA GLY A 31 -11.13 23.68 -5.41
C GLY A 31 -10.36 22.36 -5.53
N ALA A 32 -9.44 22.09 -4.59
CA ALA A 32 -8.63 20.88 -4.58
C ALA A 32 -9.30 19.75 -3.78
N ASN A 33 -8.97 18.51 -4.12
CA ASN A 33 -9.47 17.32 -3.46
C ASN A 33 -8.33 16.52 -2.81
N ILE A 34 -8.52 16.06 -1.58
CA ILE A 34 -7.55 15.24 -0.85
C ILE A 34 -7.69 13.79 -1.33
N THR A 35 -6.62 13.23 -1.91
CA THR A 35 -6.57 11.82 -2.34
C THR A 35 -5.89 10.93 -1.31
N TYR A 36 -5.05 11.48 -0.46
CA TYR A 36 -4.41 10.77 0.65
C TYR A 36 -4.16 11.71 1.82
N VAL A 37 -4.34 11.19 3.03
CA VAL A 37 -3.97 11.86 4.28
C VAL A 37 -3.45 10.82 5.26
N ALA A 38 -2.30 11.09 5.87
CA ALA A 38 -1.77 10.31 6.97
C ALA A 38 -0.89 11.19 7.86
N GLY A 39 -0.73 10.76 9.11
CA GLY A 39 0.05 11.48 10.11
C GLY A 39 -0.76 11.77 11.37
N GLY A 40 -0.18 12.57 12.25
CA GLY A 40 -0.72 12.86 13.58
C GLY A 40 0.36 13.38 14.52
N ALA A 41 0.03 13.41 15.81
CA ALA A 41 0.95 13.86 16.86
C ALA A 41 2.21 12.96 16.89
N HIS A 42 3.39 13.58 16.76
CA HIS A 42 4.66 12.87 16.75
C HIS A 42 5.41 13.03 18.08
N LYS A 43 5.42 14.26 18.62
CA LYS A 43 6.01 14.64 19.93
C LYS A 43 5.12 15.68 20.59
N GLU A 44 5.10 15.71 21.92
CA GLU A 44 4.27 16.44 22.93
C GLU A 44 3.55 17.77 22.57
N ALA A 45 3.76 18.40 21.41
CA ALA A 45 2.93 19.50 20.91
C ALA A 45 2.95 19.68 19.36
N VAL A 46 3.57 18.78 18.59
CA VAL A 46 3.73 18.91 17.13
C VAL A 46 3.12 17.70 16.42
N ALA A 47 2.24 17.99 15.47
CA ALA A 47 1.68 17.05 14.52
C ALA A 47 2.30 17.26 13.14
N GLU A 48 2.53 16.15 12.43
CA GLU A 48 2.95 16.16 11.03
C GLU A 48 1.89 15.44 10.22
N LEU A 49 1.42 16.09 9.16
CA LEU A 49 0.40 15.59 8.25
C LEU A 49 0.96 15.53 6.83
N HIS A 50 1.01 14.33 6.25
CA HIS A 50 1.24 14.16 4.83
C HIS A 50 -0.11 14.12 4.11
N LEU A 51 -0.31 15.05 3.19
CA LEU A 51 -1.47 15.10 2.31
C LEU A 51 -1.04 14.97 0.85
N GLU A 52 -1.81 14.24 0.05
CA GLU A 52 -1.72 14.30 -1.41
C GLU A 52 -3.02 14.88 -1.95
N VAL A 53 -2.92 15.92 -2.78
CA VAL A 53 -4.06 16.69 -3.28
C VAL A 53 -4.09 16.75 -4.80
N THR A 54 -5.28 16.79 -5.38
CA THR A 54 -5.51 16.90 -6.83
C THR A 54 -6.37 18.12 -7.15
N GLY A 55 -6.22 18.66 -8.35
CA GLY A 55 -7.11 19.71 -8.86
C GLY A 55 -6.83 21.11 -8.31
N ALA A 56 -5.71 21.33 -7.61
CA ALA A 56 -5.25 22.66 -7.20
C ALA A 56 -4.70 23.43 -8.42
N PRO A 57 -5.37 24.48 -8.93
CA PRO A 57 -4.93 25.18 -10.15
C PRO A 57 -3.64 25.99 -9.93
N ASP A 58 -3.43 26.44 -8.69
CA ASP A 58 -2.27 27.21 -8.26
C ASP A 58 -1.74 26.63 -6.93
N GLY A 59 -0.77 25.72 -7.05
CA GLY A 59 -0.14 25.06 -5.91
C GLY A 59 0.66 26.02 -5.02
N ALA A 60 1.27 27.05 -5.58
CA ALA A 60 2.06 28.02 -4.81
C ALA A 60 1.15 28.85 -3.91
N ARG A 61 0.00 29.30 -4.43
CA ARG A 61 -1.00 30.01 -3.63
C ARG A 61 -1.61 29.10 -2.56
N LEU A 62 -1.92 27.84 -2.88
CA LEU A 62 -2.40 26.87 -1.88
C LEU A 62 -1.41 26.70 -0.73
N VAL A 63 -0.12 26.58 -1.02
CA VAL A 63 0.92 26.47 0.03
C VAL A 63 0.97 27.73 0.89
N ALA A 64 0.97 28.91 0.28
CA ALA A 64 1.00 30.18 1.02
C ALA A 64 -0.24 30.34 1.94
N ASP A 65 -1.43 30.00 1.45
CA ASP A 65 -2.66 30.08 2.22
C ASP A 65 -2.71 29.02 3.34
N LEU A 66 -2.11 27.84 3.14
CA LEU A 66 -1.92 26.82 4.18
C LEU A 66 -0.93 27.26 5.27
N GLU A 67 0.17 27.93 4.92
CA GLU A 67 1.12 28.49 5.88
C GLU A 67 0.49 29.59 6.76
N ALA A 68 -0.52 30.30 6.24
CA ALA A 68 -1.27 31.30 6.97
C ALA A 68 -2.33 30.72 7.94
N VAL A 69 -2.59 29.41 7.90
CA VAL A 69 -3.54 28.76 8.81
C VAL A 69 -3.00 28.78 10.23
N GLU A 70 -3.80 29.30 11.16
CA GLU A 70 -3.44 29.31 12.58
C GLU A 70 -3.12 27.89 13.08
N GLY A 71 -1.95 27.73 13.70
CA GLY A 71 -1.46 26.45 14.21
C GLY A 71 -0.59 25.68 13.21
N VAL A 72 -0.61 26.00 11.92
CA VAL A 72 0.40 25.49 10.96
C VAL A 72 1.72 26.22 11.23
N THR A 73 2.82 25.48 11.25
CA THR A 73 4.16 26.02 11.47
C THR A 73 5.01 25.99 10.21
N LYS A 74 4.76 25.04 9.31
CA LYS A 74 5.51 24.88 8.06
C LYS A 74 4.73 24.03 7.06
N VAL A 75 4.86 24.35 5.78
CA VAL A 75 4.32 23.54 4.68
C VAL A 75 5.46 23.25 3.70
N GLY A 76 5.70 21.98 3.41
CA GLY A 76 6.68 21.53 2.42
C GLY A 76 6.00 20.84 1.24
N ILE A 77 6.42 21.15 0.01
CA ILE A 77 6.07 20.34 -1.16
C ILE A 77 6.98 19.12 -1.18
N VAL A 78 6.40 17.93 -1.24
CA VAL A 78 7.12 16.65 -1.25
C VAL A 78 6.65 15.76 -2.40
N PRO A 79 7.50 14.85 -2.90
CA PRO A 79 7.05 13.82 -3.82
C PRO A 79 5.98 12.92 -3.17
N THR A 80 5.00 12.47 -3.96
CA THR A 80 3.96 11.54 -3.48
C THR A 80 4.56 10.19 -3.09
N PHE A 81 3.86 9.45 -2.23
CA PHE A 81 4.28 8.09 -1.90
C PHE A 81 4.27 7.16 -3.11
N GLN A 82 3.36 7.37 -4.07
CA GLN A 82 3.37 6.65 -5.33
C GLN A 82 4.64 6.94 -6.14
N THR A 83 5.16 8.17 -6.12
CA THR A 83 6.39 8.54 -6.85
C THR A 83 7.64 7.91 -6.23
N ILE A 84 7.71 7.86 -4.90
CA ILE A 84 8.90 7.34 -4.19
C ILE A 84 8.86 5.82 -4.03
N TYR A 85 7.75 5.29 -3.49
CA TYR A 85 7.63 3.88 -3.10
C TYR A 85 6.69 3.07 -4.00
N GLY A 86 5.90 3.72 -4.86
CA GLY A 86 5.07 3.03 -5.85
C GLY A 86 4.04 2.06 -5.30
N LYS A 87 3.78 0.97 -6.01
CA LYS A 87 2.83 -0.07 -5.57
C LYS A 87 3.47 -0.93 -4.48
N ARG A 88 2.67 -1.63 -3.67
CA ARG A 88 3.18 -2.49 -2.59
C ARG A 88 2.75 -3.94 -2.77
N VAL A 89 3.73 -4.84 -2.65
CA VAL A 89 3.51 -6.26 -2.35
C VAL A 89 3.62 -6.45 -0.84
N ILE A 90 2.63 -7.07 -0.23
CA ILE A 90 2.64 -7.44 1.19
C ILE A 90 2.92 -8.92 1.31
N VAL A 91 3.78 -9.32 2.26
CA VAL A 91 4.09 -10.74 2.51
C VAL A 91 3.83 -11.06 3.98
N ILE A 92 2.99 -12.07 4.24
CA ILE A 92 2.57 -12.48 5.58
C ILE A 92 2.70 -13.99 5.74
N GLY A 93 3.21 -14.44 6.88
CA GLY A 93 3.18 -15.85 7.26
C GLY A 93 4.37 -16.29 8.11
N GLY A 94 4.80 -17.55 7.96
CA GLY A 94 5.91 -18.09 8.73
C GLY A 94 7.26 -17.49 8.33
N GLY A 95 8.08 -17.06 9.30
CA GLY A 95 9.27 -16.26 9.05
C GLY A 95 10.25 -16.80 8.00
N ALA A 96 10.48 -18.11 7.97
CA ALA A 96 11.35 -18.72 6.96
C ALA A 96 10.78 -18.60 5.54
N GLN A 97 9.49 -18.86 5.34
CA GLN A 97 8.87 -18.73 4.02
C GLN A 97 8.70 -17.27 3.61
N VAL A 98 8.34 -16.38 4.55
CA VAL A 98 8.30 -14.93 4.33
C VAL A 98 9.64 -14.43 3.79
N GLY A 99 10.77 -14.88 4.35
CA GLY A 99 12.11 -14.52 3.88
C GLY A 99 12.38 -14.96 2.44
N MET A 100 11.99 -16.20 2.08
CA MET A 100 12.16 -16.70 0.71
C MET A 100 11.29 -15.95 -0.31
N VAL A 101 10.03 -15.67 0.04
CA VAL A 101 9.14 -14.84 -0.80
C VAL A 101 9.71 -13.44 -0.98
N ALA A 102 10.18 -12.82 0.12
CA ALA A 102 10.78 -11.50 0.08
C ALA A 102 12.00 -11.46 -0.84
N GLN A 103 12.86 -12.49 -0.82
CA GLN A 103 14.01 -12.58 -1.73
C GLN A 103 13.59 -12.51 -3.20
N GLY A 104 12.59 -13.32 -3.60
CA GLY A 104 12.09 -13.33 -4.97
C GLY A 104 11.43 -12.01 -5.36
N ALA A 105 10.56 -11.49 -4.49
CA ALA A 105 9.86 -10.23 -4.72
C ALA A 105 10.83 -9.04 -4.83
N VAL A 106 11.82 -8.92 -3.94
CA VAL A 106 12.81 -7.83 -3.99
C VAL A 106 13.63 -7.92 -5.27
N SER A 107 14.10 -9.13 -5.64
CA SER A 107 14.88 -9.32 -6.86
C SER A 107 14.12 -8.92 -8.13
N GLU A 108 12.82 -9.22 -8.21
CA GLU A 108 12.01 -8.81 -9.37
C GLU A 108 11.67 -7.32 -9.31
N ALA A 109 11.29 -6.80 -8.14
CA ALA A 109 10.98 -5.39 -7.95
C ALA A 109 12.16 -4.50 -8.34
N ASP A 110 13.40 -4.87 -7.99
CA ASP A 110 14.60 -4.12 -8.37
C ASP A 110 14.76 -4.00 -9.90
N ARG A 111 14.45 -5.06 -10.65
CA ARG A 111 14.52 -5.04 -12.12
C ARG A 111 13.53 -4.03 -12.71
N HIS A 112 12.31 -3.98 -12.17
CA HIS A 112 11.29 -3.01 -12.58
C HIS A 112 11.64 -1.59 -12.11
N ASN A 113 12.18 -1.46 -10.89
CA ASN A 113 12.49 -0.19 -10.25
C ASN A 113 13.58 0.62 -10.98
N ILE A 114 14.62 -0.06 -11.48
CA ILE A 114 15.70 0.58 -12.25
C ILE A 114 15.19 1.12 -13.60
N ARG A 115 14.06 0.61 -14.11
CA ARG A 115 13.45 1.01 -15.39
C ARG A 115 12.37 2.10 -15.25
N GLY A 116 12.18 2.65 -14.05
CA GLY A 116 11.32 3.80 -13.78
C GLY A 116 9.96 3.46 -13.14
N GLU A 117 9.55 2.19 -13.11
CA GLU A 117 8.44 1.76 -12.27
C GLU A 117 8.85 1.80 -10.79
N ARG A 118 7.90 1.75 -9.84
CA ARG A 118 8.19 1.68 -8.41
C ARG A 118 7.32 0.63 -7.76
N ILE A 119 7.95 -0.35 -7.13
CA ILE A 119 7.31 -1.42 -6.36
C ILE A 119 8.13 -1.64 -5.09
N SER A 120 7.48 -1.55 -3.93
CA SER A 120 8.05 -1.91 -2.63
C SER A 120 7.51 -3.25 -2.14
N VAL A 121 8.29 -3.91 -1.28
CA VAL A 121 7.96 -5.19 -0.68
C VAL A 121 7.99 -5.04 0.84
N ASP A 122 6.84 -5.24 1.47
CA ASP A 122 6.69 -5.09 2.91
C ASP A 122 6.33 -6.44 3.52
N THR A 123 7.04 -6.85 4.57
CA THR A 123 6.92 -8.20 5.14
C THR A 123 6.61 -8.15 6.62
N ILE A 124 5.78 -9.07 7.11
CA ILE A 124 5.62 -9.31 8.55
C ILE A 124 5.49 -10.81 8.85
N PRO A 125 6.35 -11.39 9.71
CA PRO A 125 6.18 -12.77 10.15
C PRO A 125 5.08 -12.85 11.22
N LEU A 126 4.05 -13.65 10.97
CA LEU A 126 2.91 -13.86 11.87
C LEU A 126 2.48 -15.33 11.86
N VAL A 127 1.95 -15.80 12.99
CA VAL A 127 1.40 -17.16 13.15
C VAL A 127 0.12 -17.10 13.98
N GLY A 128 -0.72 -18.13 13.86
CA GLY A 128 -2.02 -18.19 14.52
C GLY A 128 -3.14 -17.67 13.63
N GLU A 129 -4.28 -18.38 13.64
CA GLU A 129 -5.38 -18.14 12.70
C GLU A 129 -5.97 -16.73 12.81
N GLU A 130 -6.33 -16.31 14.02
CA GLU A 130 -6.92 -15.01 14.31
C GLU A 130 -5.99 -13.85 13.91
N GLN A 131 -4.73 -13.90 14.34
CA GLN A 131 -3.74 -12.86 14.02
C GLN A 131 -3.49 -12.76 12.51
N LEU A 132 -3.42 -13.91 11.82
CA LEU A 132 -3.27 -13.93 10.37
C LEU A 132 -4.51 -13.37 9.67
N ALA A 133 -5.71 -13.76 10.08
CA ALA A 133 -6.95 -13.25 9.48
C ALA A 133 -7.08 -11.72 9.63
N ASP A 134 -6.79 -11.19 10.82
CA ASP A 134 -6.79 -9.75 11.06
C ASP A 134 -5.74 -9.01 10.22
N ALA A 135 -4.53 -9.57 10.13
CA ALA A 135 -3.47 -8.99 9.32
C ALA A 135 -3.82 -9.00 7.83
N VAL A 136 -4.44 -10.09 7.33
CA VAL A 136 -4.93 -10.18 5.95
C VAL A 136 -5.99 -9.11 5.68
N ARG A 137 -7.02 -8.98 6.54
CA ARG A 137 -8.06 -7.94 6.38
C ARG A 137 -7.48 -6.53 6.37
N ALA A 138 -6.47 -6.30 7.21
CA ALA A 138 -5.82 -5.00 7.28
C ALA A 138 -5.11 -4.60 5.96
N VAL A 139 -4.75 -5.55 5.09
CA VAL A 139 -4.13 -5.24 3.78
C VAL A 139 -5.04 -4.40 2.90
N ALA A 140 -6.36 -4.60 2.94
CA ALA A 140 -7.31 -3.84 2.11
C ALA A 140 -7.31 -2.33 2.42
N ARG A 141 -6.85 -1.92 3.61
CA ARG A 141 -6.72 -0.52 4.02
C ARG A 141 -5.27 0.00 4.00
N LEU A 142 -4.31 -0.80 3.53
CA LEU A 142 -2.94 -0.33 3.34
C LEU A 142 -2.84 0.50 2.05
N HIS A 143 -2.53 1.78 2.19
CA HIS A 143 -2.29 2.67 1.06
C HIS A 143 -1.27 2.06 0.08
N ARG A 144 -1.61 2.02 -1.21
CA ARG A 144 -0.82 1.46 -2.33
C ARG A 144 -0.66 -0.07 -2.38
N ALA A 145 -1.24 -0.83 -1.45
CA ALA A 145 -1.25 -2.30 -1.55
C ALA A 145 -1.98 -2.75 -2.82
N ARG A 146 -1.37 -3.70 -3.54
CA ARG A 146 -1.93 -4.29 -4.77
C ARG A 146 -1.88 -5.81 -4.78
N ALA A 147 -0.92 -6.40 -4.07
CA ALA A 147 -0.82 -7.84 -3.90
C ALA A 147 -0.48 -8.23 -2.46
N LEU A 148 -0.99 -9.39 -2.06
CA LEU A 148 -0.63 -10.11 -0.84
C LEU A 148 -0.06 -11.48 -1.22
N VAL A 149 1.04 -11.87 -0.58
CA VAL A 149 1.56 -13.24 -0.59
C VAL A 149 1.42 -13.87 0.79
N LEU A 150 0.66 -14.96 0.87
CA LEU A 150 0.54 -15.79 2.06
C LEU A 150 1.53 -16.95 2.02
N ALA A 151 2.47 -16.96 2.95
CA ALA A 151 3.60 -17.89 2.98
C ALA A 151 3.57 -18.76 4.23
N GLY A 152 3.03 -19.98 4.14
CA GLY A 152 3.01 -20.92 5.26
C GLY A 152 2.96 -22.39 4.85
N ALA A 153 2.90 -23.26 5.85
CA ALA A 153 2.71 -24.70 5.67
C ALA A 153 1.25 -25.14 5.86
N LEU A 154 0.47 -24.39 6.64
CA LEU A 154 -0.95 -24.63 6.91
C LEU A 154 -1.64 -23.30 7.19
N MET A 155 -2.62 -22.92 6.37
CA MET A 155 -3.52 -21.80 6.64
C MET A 155 -4.93 -22.14 6.15
N GLY A 156 -5.93 -21.85 6.96
CA GLY A 156 -7.33 -22.15 6.66
C GLY A 156 -8.27 -21.38 7.58
N GLY A 157 -9.54 -21.81 7.62
CA GLY A 157 -10.52 -21.22 8.52
C GLY A 157 -10.77 -19.75 8.19
N ASP A 158 -10.71 -18.89 9.21
CA ASP A 158 -11.03 -17.47 9.05
C ASP A 158 -10.04 -16.72 8.14
N ILE A 159 -8.80 -17.21 7.99
CA ILE A 159 -7.84 -16.67 7.03
C ILE A 159 -8.41 -16.77 5.61
N SER A 160 -9.11 -17.86 5.28
CA SER A 160 -9.73 -18.03 3.96
C SER A 160 -10.88 -17.07 3.72
N ASN A 161 -11.62 -16.69 4.77
CA ASN A 161 -12.67 -15.68 4.67
C ASN A 161 -12.05 -14.31 4.42
N ALA A 162 -11.05 -13.93 5.22
CA ALA A 162 -10.29 -12.69 5.05
C ALA A 162 -9.68 -12.57 3.64
N VAL A 163 -9.15 -13.67 3.08
CA VAL A 163 -8.64 -13.70 1.70
C VAL A 163 -9.73 -13.35 0.70
N ARG A 164 -10.94 -13.90 0.82
CA ARG A 164 -12.05 -13.58 -0.09
C ARG A 164 -12.45 -12.10 0.03
N GLU A 165 -12.56 -11.59 1.25
CA GLU A 165 -12.91 -10.19 1.53
C GLU A 165 -11.93 -9.21 0.85
N ILE A 166 -10.61 -9.44 0.96
CA ILE A 166 -9.63 -8.51 0.36
C ILE A 166 -9.52 -8.66 -1.16
N ARG A 167 -9.84 -9.83 -1.72
CA ARG A 167 -9.92 -10.04 -3.16
C ARG A 167 -11.07 -9.23 -3.76
N GLU A 168 -12.20 -9.18 -3.07
CA GLU A 168 -13.33 -8.29 -3.44
C GLU A 168 -12.93 -6.81 -3.37
N ALA A 169 -12.03 -6.44 -2.45
CA ALA A 169 -11.43 -5.10 -2.39
C ALA A 169 -10.35 -4.84 -3.47
N GLY A 170 -10.11 -5.80 -4.37
CA GLY A 170 -9.19 -5.66 -5.50
C GLY A 170 -7.72 -5.98 -5.20
N ILE A 171 -7.41 -6.61 -4.06
CA ILE A 171 -6.06 -7.10 -3.75
C ILE A 171 -5.87 -8.48 -4.39
N ILE A 172 -4.81 -8.63 -5.17
CA ILE A 172 -4.42 -9.93 -5.74
C ILE A 172 -3.80 -10.79 -4.62
N VAL A 173 -4.28 -12.01 -4.43
CA VAL A 173 -3.76 -12.91 -3.40
C VAL A 173 -3.03 -14.10 -4.02
N VAL A 174 -1.73 -14.16 -3.80
CA VAL A 174 -0.88 -15.32 -4.08
C VAL A 174 -0.64 -16.09 -2.79
N CYS A 175 -0.59 -17.40 -2.82
CA CYS A 175 -0.19 -18.18 -1.65
C CYS A 175 0.84 -19.27 -2.01
N THR A 176 1.67 -19.65 -1.03
CA THR A 176 2.47 -20.86 -1.19
C THR A 176 1.58 -22.09 -1.20
N ASN A 177 2.02 -23.16 -1.86
CA ASN A 177 1.33 -24.44 -1.82
C ASN A 177 1.39 -25.01 -0.39
N MET A 178 0.26 -25.01 0.31
CA MET A 178 0.16 -25.30 1.73
C MET A 178 -1.06 -26.14 2.06
N ALA A 179 -1.12 -26.72 3.26
CA ALA A 179 -2.32 -27.37 3.76
C ALA A 179 -3.39 -26.33 4.18
N GLY A 180 -4.64 -26.78 4.33
CA GLY A 180 -5.77 -25.95 4.73
C GLY A 180 -6.53 -25.35 3.54
N SER A 181 -7.46 -24.43 3.83
CA SER A 181 -8.41 -23.90 2.85
C SER A 181 -7.98 -22.62 2.14
N VAL A 182 -6.87 -22.00 2.52
CA VAL A 182 -6.35 -20.77 1.86
C VAL A 182 -6.02 -20.99 0.38
N PRO A 183 -5.38 -22.10 -0.05
CA PRO A 183 -5.09 -22.34 -1.47
C PRO A 183 -6.33 -22.34 -2.38
N ASP A 184 -7.50 -22.70 -1.85
CA ASP A 184 -8.75 -22.68 -2.61
C ASP A 184 -9.40 -21.29 -2.64
N ALA A 185 -8.99 -20.39 -1.73
CA ALA A 185 -9.49 -19.02 -1.64
C ALA A 185 -8.60 -18.00 -2.38
N ALA A 186 -7.31 -18.29 -2.55
CA ALA A 186 -6.34 -17.42 -3.23
C ALA A 186 -6.58 -17.34 -4.74
N ASP A 187 -6.01 -16.31 -5.39
CA ASP A 187 -6.06 -16.18 -6.85
C ASP A 187 -5.07 -17.09 -7.56
N LEU A 188 -3.93 -17.35 -6.92
CA LEU A 188 -2.82 -18.09 -7.50
C LEU A 188 -2.09 -18.87 -6.41
N VAL A 189 -1.82 -20.16 -6.66
CA VAL A 189 -1.02 -21.01 -5.77
C VAL A 189 0.32 -21.28 -6.43
N VAL A 190 1.42 -21.05 -5.71
CA VAL A 190 2.77 -21.26 -6.22
C VAL A 190 3.55 -22.11 -5.24
N THR A 191 4.18 -23.18 -5.71
CA THR A 191 4.86 -24.14 -4.84
C THR A 191 6.19 -23.60 -4.34
N ASP A 192 6.99 -22.98 -5.22
CA ASP A 192 8.24 -22.36 -4.84
C ASP A 192 8.01 -20.97 -4.23
N PRO A 193 8.45 -20.71 -2.98
CA PRO A 193 8.21 -19.43 -2.33
C PRO A 193 8.97 -18.28 -3.00
N VAL A 194 10.16 -18.52 -3.59
CA VAL A 194 10.89 -17.47 -4.30
C VAL A 194 10.12 -17.05 -5.56
N GLU A 195 9.66 -18.03 -6.35
CA GLU A 195 8.81 -17.80 -7.52
C GLU A 195 7.49 -17.09 -7.14
N ALA A 196 6.87 -17.45 -6.01
CA ALA A 196 5.67 -16.76 -5.53
C ALA A 196 5.89 -15.25 -5.35
N GLY A 197 7.06 -14.86 -4.83
CA GLY A 197 7.46 -13.46 -4.70
C GLY A 197 7.68 -12.77 -6.04
N VAL A 198 8.37 -13.42 -6.97
CA VAL A 198 8.59 -12.92 -8.35
C VAL A 198 7.26 -12.70 -9.05
N MET A 199 6.38 -13.70 -9.04
CA MET A 199 5.08 -13.64 -9.69
C MET A 199 4.19 -12.55 -9.08
N ALA A 200 4.20 -12.37 -7.75
CA ALA A 200 3.44 -11.31 -7.10
C ALA A 200 3.83 -9.91 -7.58
N VAL A 201 5.12 -9.66 -7.81
CA VAL A 201 5.61 -8.40 -8.40
C VAL A 201 5.19 -8.28 -9.85
N MET A 202 5.40 -9.33 -10.65
CA MET A 202 5.04 -9.33 -12.07
C MET A 202 3.54 -9.07 -12.28
N LEU A 203 2.67 -9.58 -11.40
CA LEU A 203 1.23 -9.39 -11.46
C LEU A 203 0.78 -7.94 -11.26
N ILE A 204 1.57 -7.12 -10.57
CA ILE A 204 1.25 -5.71 -10.31
C ILE A 204 2.11 -4.75 -11.12
N ALA A 205 3.10 -5.24 -11.87
CA ALA A 205 3.97 -4.43 -12.70
C ALA A 205 3.28 -4.04 -14.01
N ASP A 206 3.25 -2.76 -14.36
CA ASP A 206 2.64 -2.28 -15.61
C ASP A 206 3.47 -2.68 -16.84
N THR A 207 4.74 -2.97 -16.61
CA THR A 207 5.72 -3.33 -17.66
C THR A 207 5.77 -4.84 -17.92
N ALA A 208 5.09 -5.66 -17.12
CA ALA A 208 5.02 -7.10 -17.32
C ALA A 208 3.77 -7.48 -18.13
N SER A 209 3.90 -8.45 -19.05
CA SER A 209 2.74 -9.04 -19.75
C SER A 209 2.00 -10.08 -18.90
N PHE A 210 2.50 -10.36 -17.69
CA PHE A 210 1.94 -11.35 -16.79
C PHE A 210 0.73 -10.76 -16.06
N SER A 211 -0.44 -11.37 -16.24
CA SER A 211 -1.69 -10.83 -15.73
C SER A 211 -2.49 -11.89 -15.01
N ILE A 212 -3.10 -11.49 -13.88
CA ILE A 212 -3.91 -12.38 -13.05
C ILE A 212 -5.09 -12.96 -13.82
N GLU A 213 -5.63 -12.24 -14.80
CA GLU A 213 -6.77 -12.68 -15.62
C GLU A 213 -6.46 -13.94 -16.43
N HIS A 214 -5.19 -14.19 -16.75
CA HIS A 214 -4.79 -15.38 -17.52
C HIS A 214 -4.43 -16.59 -16.65
N VAL A 215 -4.10 -16.35 -15.37
CA VAL A 215 -3.53 -17.37 -14.47
C VAL A 215 -4.36 -17.64 -13.21
N ARG A 216 -5.48 -16.95 -13.03
CA ARG A 216 -6.36 -17.14 -11.87
C ARG A 216 -6.80 -18.60 -11.73
N GLY A 217 -6.74 -19.11 -10.51
CA GLY A 217 -7.09 -20.49 -10.16
C GLY A 217 -6.05 -21.55 -10.59
N ARG A 218 -4.93 -21.15 -11.21
CA ARG A 218 -3.85 -22.08 -11.55
C ARG A 218 -2.95 -22.36 -10.35
N ARG A 219 -2.23 -23.48 -10.45
CA ARG A 219 -1.19 -23.89 -9.51
C ARG A 219 0.12 -24.06 -10.29
N PHE A 220 1.21 -23.49 -9.76
CA PHE A 220 2.56 -23.58 -10.32
C PHE A 220 3.49 -24.33 -9.37
#